data_AF-W2J3W5-F1
#
_entry.id   AF-W2J3W5-F1
#
_cell.length_a   1.000
_cell.length_b   1.000
_cell.length_c   1.000
_cell.angle_alpha   90.00
_cell.angle_beta   90.00
_cell.angle_gamma   90.00
#
_symmetry.space_group_name_H-M   'P 1'
#
loop_
_entity.id
_entity.type
_entity.pdbx_description
1 polymer ?
#
loop_
_entity_poly.entity_id
_entity_poly.type
_entity_poly.pdbx_seq_one_letter_code
_entity_poly.pdbx_strand_id
1 'polypeptide(L)'
;MVLTVRSVALSAAIVASSTVLVQTTPLEYNPYTPLEVNAPLTASHPAYGAKPNDDCVKPIIPVDPNEAHAQSAMVKNGVTYRKLREMEDSSYSDIDDLSSYFGEQLEVGFSVLKEQFSHATAPHTPWPSSYWPTFQDSINHVWKSGEDCPSEKYAKAYGLDITDFKDKISATNGIDSVKNGKSCRTKADCYGNGECAVRDGASTGYCIPSWYGLCHAWAPAAILEQEPKCSVELNDVNFHVFDIKALLTEVYDGAEIPTVFTGARFNGPDNAADVDQFGRFTKPARRDLGAGLFHIAISNIMGKHQTSFIMDVAADSEVWNQPVSSYNVQTMEILDTTKACKKYFDTPSYPFNTGMVHLAYVRTTVTWTVEAYIDGALVSTGKMGQFTVSNDYEYLLELDADKNIIGGEWVGDSKVDHPDFLWFPTGKPDSSTVTSVGLSYADVQELLELSLACNSTTDTSKDVSLDGDIATTVPLMSKNDNEGKNSSNNGKRKPGTKQASETPEASIETEMNTPMATVPTLTNEPTNTPTPAPTGTEGQSEETPVPTSPEQQPSTD
;
A
#
# COMPACT_ATOMS: atom_id res chain seq x y z
N MET A 1 5.48 81.96 -17.58
CA MET A 1 4.50 80.91 -17.92
C MET A 1 5.25 79.63 -18.28
N VAL A 2 5.65 78.86 -17.28
CA VAL A 2 6.10 77.45 -17.39
C VAL A 2 5.62 76.79 -16.10
N LEU A 3 4.88 75.68 -16.20
CA LEU A 3 4.27 75.00 -15.04
C LEU A 3 4.89 73.60 -14.89
N THR A 4 5.71 73.44 -13.85
CA THR A 4 6.26 72.14 -13.43
C THR A 4 5.24 71.38 -12.59
N VAL A 5 4.40 70.58 -13.25
CA VAL A 5 3.49 69.65 -12.57
C VAL A 5 4.25 68.38 -12.20
N ARG A 6 4.26 68.04 -10.90
CA ARG A 6 4.75 66.73 -10.42
C ARG A 6 3.63 65.70 -10.59
N SER A 7 3.83 64.70 -11.45
CA SER A 7 2.91 63.57 -11.58
C SER A 7 3.03 62.65 -10.36
N VAL A 8 1.93 62.46 -9.63
CA VAL A 8 1.81 61.40 -8.62
C VAL A 8 1.44 60.11 -9.34
N ALA A 9 2.31 59.10 -9.27
CA ALA A 9 2.00 57.77 -9.78
C ALA A 9 1.02 57.06 -8.83
N LEU A 10 -0.18 56.76 -9.32
CA LEU A 10 -1.18 56.03 -8.56
C LEU A 10 -0.92 54.52 -8.71
N SER A 11 -0.23 53.92 -7.74
CA SER A 11 0.06 52.48 -7.73
C SER A 11 -1.21 51.66 -7.52
N ALA A 12 -1.85 51.25 -8.62
CA ALA A 12 -2.95 50.29 -8.58
C ALA A 12 -2.42 48.91 -8.18
N ALA A 13 -2.82 48.43 -7.00
CA ALA A 13 -2.52 47.07 -6.57
C ALA A 13 -3.30 46.08 -7.44
N ILE A 14 -2.61 45.36 -8.31
CA ILE A 14 -3.19 44.23 -9.05
C ILE A 14 -3.33 43.07 -8.08
N VAL A 15 -4.54 42.86 -7.57
CA VAL A 15 -4.89 41.61 -6.90
C VAL A 15 -4.91 40.52 -7.97
N ALA A 16 -3.88 39.68 -7.97
CA ALA A 16 -3.86 38.47 -8.79
C ALA A 16 -4.80 37.44 -8.16
N SER A 17 -6.07 37.47 -8.55
CA SER A 17 -7.05 36.45 -8.17
C SER A 17 -6.65 35.11 -8.78
N SER A 18 -6.18 34.18 -7.96
CA SER A 18 -5.90 32.80 -8.37
C SER A 18 -7.17 32.14 -8.91
N THR A 19 -7.24 31.91 -10.22
CA THR A 19 -8.33 31.16 -10.84
C THR A 19 -8.12 29.67 -10.58
N VAL A 20 -8.98 29.08 -9.76
CA VAL A 20 -8.97 27.65 -9.45
C VAL A 20 -9.32 26.86 -10.72
N LEU A 21 -8.44 25.94 -11.10
CA LEU A 21 -8.63 24.99 -12.19
C LEU A 21 -9.48 23.78 -11.71
N VAL A 22 -10.22 23.17 -12.61
CA VAL A 22 -11.23 22.13 -12.35
C VAL A 22 -11.11 21.06 -13.42
N GLN A 23 -10.05 20.24 -13.31
CA GLN A 23 -9.75 19.15 -14.26
C GLN A 23 -10.56 17.89 -13.93
N THR A 24 -10.86 17.07 -14.94
CA THR A 24 -11.85 15.98 -14.87
C THR A 24 -11.40 14.71 -15.58
N THR A 25 -12.18 13.62 -15.48
CA THR A 25 -11.60 12.29 -15.22
C THR A 25 -12.03 11.12 -16.16
N PRO A 26 -12.08 11.31 -17.50
CA PRO A 26 -11.95 10.18 -18.45
C PRO A 26 -10.66 9.38 -18.24
N LEU A 27 -10.66 8.09 -18.61
CA LEU A 27 -9.52 7.17 -18.39
C LEU A 27 -8.20 7.69 -18.97
N GLU A 28 -8.26 8.28 -20.17
CA GLU A 28 -7.11 8.82 -20.90
C GLU A 28 -6.51 10.10 -20.28
N TYR A 29 -7.15 10.66 -19.25
CA TYR A 29 -6.68 11.84 -18.53
C TYR A 29 -6.42 11.61 -17.03
N ASN A 30 -6.42 10.35 -16.58
CA ASN A 30 -5.92 9.99 -15.25
C ASN A 30 -4.44 10.39 -15.10
N PRO A 31 -3.98 10.81 -13.90
CA PRO A 31 -2.57 10.87 -13.59
C PRO A 31 -1.98 9.47 -13.61
N TYR A 32 -0.87 9.30 -14.33
CA TYR A 32 -0.16 8.03 -14.46
C TYR A 32 1.33 8.24 -14.24
N THR A 33 2.08 7.17 -13.95
CA THR A 33 3.54 7.26 -13.76
C THR A 33 4.26 6.57 -14.91
N PRO A 34 5.10 7.28 -15.70
CA PRO A 34 5.71 6.75 -16.92
C PRO A 34 6.87 5.78 -16.60
N LEU A 35 6.50 4.57 -16.20
CA LEU A 35 7.37 3.41 -16.01
C LEU A 35 7.22 2.46 -17.20
N GLU A 36 8.28 1.74 -17.55
CA GLU A 36 8.17 0.67 -18.56
C GLU A 36 7.56 -0.59 -17.95
N VAL A 37 6.81 -1.38 -18.72
CA VAL A 37 6.32 -2.70 -18.28
C VAL A 37 7.52 -3.59 -17.91
N ASN A 38 7.53 -4.13 -16.69
CA ASN A 38 8.67 -4.79 -16.01
C ASN A 38 9.71 -3.83 -15.39
N ALA A 39 9.32 -2.60 -15.04
CA ALA A 39 10.19 -1.68 -14.30
C ALA A 39 10.70 -2.31 -12.98
N PRO A 40 12.01 -2.20 -12.67
CA PRO A 40 12.60 -2.81 -11.48
C PRO A 40 12.21 -2.07 -10.21
N LEU A 41 11.83 -2.83 -9.19
CA LEU A 41 11.55 -2.33 -7.85
C LEU A 41 12.85 -1.91 -7.16
N THR A 42 13.12 -0.61 -7.13
CA THR A 42 14.34 0.01 -6.57
C THR A 42 14.00 1.13 -5.59
N ALA A 43 15.00 1.67 -4.89
CA ALA A 43 14.84 2.88 -4.07
C ALA A 43 14.46 4.16 -4.88
N SER A 44 14.45 4.10 -6.20
CA SER A 44 13.95 5.16 -7.10
C SER A 44 12.57 4.82 -7.70
N HIS A 45 11.95 3.72 -7.29
CA HIS A 45 10.62 3.31 -7.74
C HIS A 45 9.51 4.01 -6.93
N PRO A 46 8.38 4.43 -7.54
CA PRO A 46 7.30 5.09 -6.82
C PRO A 46 6.76 4.26 -5.65
N ALA A 47 6.63 2.94 -5.80
CA ALA A 47 6.13 2.07 -4.74
C ALA A 47 7.05 1.95 -3.50
N TYR A 48 8.27 2.51 -3.48
CA TYR A 48 9.24 2.29 -2.40
C TYR A 48 8.74 2.77 -1.02
N GLY A 49 8.73 1.87 -0.04
CA GLY A 49 8.14 2.00 1.31
C GLY A 49 8.89 2.90 2.31
N ALA A 50 9.59 3.91 1.79
CA ALA A 50 10.25 4.96 2.57
C ALA A 50 10.27 6.25 1.74
N LYS A 51 11.15 7.22 2.06
CA LYS A 51 11.51 8.27 1.10
C LYS A 51 12.28 7.63 -0.08
N PRO A 52 11.81 7.78 -1.33
CA PRO A 52 12.58 7.36 -2.49
C PRO A 52 13.71 8.36 -2.80
N ASN A 53 14.63 7.95 -3.66
CA ASN A 53 15.71 8.78 -4.17
C ASN A 53 15.18 10.02 -4.92
N ASP A 54 16.00 11.07 -5.01
CA ASP A 54 15.62 12.35 -5.64
C ASP A 54 15.41 12.24 -7.18
N ASP A 55 15.81 11.12 -7.78
CA ASP A 55 15.62 10.76 -9.18
C ASP A 55 14.37 9.87 -9.43
N CYS A 56 13.56 9.63 -8.40
CA CYS A 56 12.28 8.91 -8.51
C CYS A 56 11.42 9.42 -9.67
N VAL A 57 10.86 8.48 -10.44
CA VAL A 57 9.98 8.78 -11.58
C VAL A 57 8.77 9.58 -11.10
N LYS A 58 8.40 10.63 -11.84
CA LYS A 58 7.37 11.60 -11.46
C LYS A 58 6.13 11.38 -12.32
N PRO A 59 4.92 11.44 -11.73
CA PRO A 59 3.70 11.23 -12.49
C PRO A 59 3.49 12.34 -13.53
N ILE A 60 2.92 11.95 -14.67
CA ILE A 60 2.44 12.85 -15.71
C ILE A 60 0.96 13.15 -15.40
N ILE A 61 0.58 14.41 -15.59
CA ILE A 61 -0.80 14.88 -15.49
C ILE A 61 -1.23 15.30 -16.91
N PRO A 62 -2.07 14.50 -17.59
CA PRO A 62 -2.62 14.88 -18.89
C PRO A 62 -3.52 16.13 -18.81
N VAL A 63 -3.72 16.80 -19.94
CA VAL A 63 -4.60 17.99 -20.03
C VAL A 63 -5.98 17.58 -20.54
N ASP A 64 -6.90 17.36 -19.59
CA ASP A 64 -8.30 17.05 -19.88
C ASP A 64 -9.04 18.21 -20.59
N PRO A 65 -9.64 17.98 -21.78
CA PRO A 65 -10.44 18.98 -22.49
C PRO A 65 -11.83 19.23 -21.87
N ASN A 66 -12.32 18.36 -20.98
CA ASN A 66 -13.61 18.49 -20.29
C ASN A 66 -13.56 19.52 -19.14
N GLU A 67 -12.37 19.91 -18.65
CA GLU A 67 -12.18 20.97 -17.64
C GLU A 67 -13.06 22.20 -17.89
N ALA A 68 -13.01 22.75 -19.11
CA ALA A 68 -13.79 23.94 -19.47
C ALA A 68 -15.30 23.68 -19.47
N HIS A 69 -15.74 22.44 -19.69
CA HIS A 69 -17.14 22.04 -19.53
C HIS A 69 -17.55 21.97 -18.06
N ALA A 70 -16.73 21.37 -17.21
CA ALA A 70 -16.98 21.27 -15.77
C ALA A 70 -17.08 22.64 -15.09
N GLN A 71 -16.19 23.57 -15.46
CA GLN A 71 -16.28 24.98 -15.06
C GLN A 71 -17.56 25.66 -15.60
N SER A 72 -18.06 25.27 -16.78
CA SER A 72 -19.26 25.86 -17.39
C SER A 72 -20.59 25.39 -16.78
N ALA A 73 -20.61 24.29 -16.02
CA ALA A 73 -21.82 23.70 -15.43
C ALA A 73 -22.44 24.53 -14.29
N MET A 74 -21.82 25.66 -13.92
CA MET A 74 -22.28 26.56 -12.85
C MET A 74 -23.65 27.20 -13.14
N VAL A 75 -24.48 27.33 -12.10
CA VAL A 75 -25.74 28.10 -12.17
C VAL A 75 -25.45 29.61 -12.18
N LYS A 76 -25.20 30.15 -13.38
CA LYS A 76 -25.18 31.58 -13.73
C LYS A 76 -24.48 32.54 -12.74
N ASN A 77 -23.20 32.80 -12.98
CA ASN A 77 -22.77 34.13 -13.46
C ASN A 77 -21.46 33.99 -14.22
N GLY A 78 -21.45 34.40 -15.49
CA GLY A 78 -20.41 33.99 -16.44
C GLY A 78 -19.25 34.96 -16.62
N VAL A 79 -18.07 34.41 -16.90
CA VAL A 79 -16.95 35.11 -17.55
C VAL A 79 -16.39 34.19 -18.63
N THR A 80 -16.11 34.73 -19.82
CA THR A 80 -15.58 33.96 -20.96
C THR A 80 -14.05 34.02 -20.95
N TYR A 81 -13.38 32.86 -20.94
CA TYR A 81 -11.92 32.78 -21.04
C TYR A 81 -11.43 32.17 -22.37
N ARG A 82 -10.16 32.45 -22.69
CA ARG A 82 -9.56 32.12 -24.00
C ARG A 82 -8.96 30.72 -24.00
N LYS A 83 -9.28 29.96 -25.05
CA LYS A 83 -8.59 28.72 -25.42
C LYS A 83 -7.10 28.98 -25.68
N LEU A 84 -6.24 28.42 -24.84
CA LEU A 84 -4.85 28.11 -25.19
C LEU A 84 -4.81 26.81 -26.02
N ARG A 85 -3.69 26.54 -26.67
CA ARG A 85 -3.42 25.37 -27.51
C ARG A 85 -2.11 24.73 -27.06
N GLU A 86 -1.89 23.50 -27.53
CA GLU A 86 -0.74 22.64 -27.23
C GLU A 86 -0.81 22.09 -25.79
N MET A 87 -0.45 20.83 -25.50
CA MET A 87 0.40 19.88 -26.25
C MET A 87 -0.23 18.48 -26.43
N GLU A 88 0.23 17.81 -27.49
CA GLU A 88 0.59 16.38 -27.68
C GLU A 88 -0.20 15.23 -27.00
N ASP A 89 -0.59 14.24 -27.82
CA ASP A 89 -1.22 12.98 -27.38
C ASP A 89 -0.27 12.10 -26.56
N SER A 90 -0.57 11.84 -25.29
CA SER A 90 0.14 10.87 -24.45
C SER A 90 -0.39 9.46 -24.66
N SER A 91 0.09 8.76 -25.69
CA SER A 91 -0.30 7.37 -26.01
C SER A 91 0.38 6.31 -25.13
N TYR A 92 0.37 6.54 -23.81
CA TYR A 92 0.82 5.62 -22.77
C TYR A 92 -0.16 5.75 -21.62
N SER A 93 -1.15 4.87 -21.56
CA SER A 93 -2.06 4.75 -20.42
C SER A 93 -1.75 3.49 -19.63
N ASP A 94 -2.08 3.49 -18.34
CA ASP A 94 -2.01 2.30 -17.48
C ASP A 94 -2.76 1.09 -18.09
N ILE A 95 -3.76 1.34 -18.94
CA ILE A 95 -4.52 0.31 -19.67
C ILE A 95 -3.68 -0.31 -20.79
N ASP A 96 -2.84 0.47 -21.48
CA ASP A 96 -1.93 -0.02 -22.52
C ASP A 96 -0.82 -0.89 -21.91
N ASP A 97 -0.28 -0.50 -20.76
CA ASP A 97 0.76 -1.25 -20.06
C ASP A 97 0.23 -2.57 -19.49
N LEU A 98 -0.94 -2.56 -18.84
CA LEU A 98 -1.64 -3.78 -18.41
C LEU A 98 -2.01 -4.67 -19.61
N SER A 99 -2.52 -4.12 -20.71
CA SER A 99 -2.87 -4.89 -21.91
C SER A 99 -1.63 -5.49 -22.59
N SER A 100 -0.51 -4.77 -22.59
CA SER A 100 0.77 -5.23 -23.12
C SER A 100 1.37 -6.34 -22.28
N TYR A 101 1.23 -6.27 -20.94
CA TYR A 101 1.64 -7.33 -20.03
C TYR A 101 0.80 -8.62 -20.20
N PHE A 102 -0.53 -8.49 -20.19
CA PHE A 102 -1.42 -9.66 -20.31
C PHE A 102 -1.52 -10.21 -21.75
N GLY A 103 -1.05 -9.46 -22.75
CA GLY A 103 -1.07 -9.87 -24.17
C GLY A 103 -2.44 -9.81 -24.83
N GLU A 104 -3.43 -9.22 -24.16
CA GLU A 104 -4.78 -8.99 -24.66
C GLU A 104 -5.35 -7.68 -24.10
N GLN A 105 -6.41 -7.15 -24.72
CA GLN A 105 -7.10 -5.96 -24.25
C GLN A 105 -7.85 -6.24 -22.93
N LEU A 106 -7.87 -5.26 -22.03
CA LEU A 106 -8.64 -5.35 -20.79
C LEU A 106 -10.15 -5.42 -21.08
N GLU A 107 -10.87 -6.18 -20.26
CA GLU A 107 -12.33 -6.13 -20.25
C GLU A 107 -12.80 -4.83 -19.59
N VAL A 108 -13.67 -4.11 -20.29
CA VAL A 108 -14.21 -2.79 -19.88
C VAL A 108 -15.74 -2.74 -19.95
N GLY A 109 -16.39 -3.78 -20.50
CA GLY A 109 -17.84 -3.87 -20.61
C GLY A 109 -18.49 -4.05 -19.24
N PHE A 110 -19.28 -3.06 -18.80
CA PHE A 110 -19.94 -3.01 -17.50
C PHE A 110 -20.67 -4.31 -17.13
N SER A 111 -21.40 -4.90 -18.09
CA SER A 111 -22.13 -6.15 -17.88
C SER A 111 -21.20 -7.35 -17.69
N VAL A 112 -20.08 -7.42 -18.41
CA VAL A 112 -19.14 -8.55 -18.33
C VAL A 112 -18.40 -8.52 -16.99
N LEU A 113 -17.87 -7.35 -16.60
CA LEU A 113 -17.25 -7.17 -15.29
C LEU A 113 -18.23 -7.50 -14.16
N LYS A 114 -19.48 -7.02 -14.24
CA LYS A 114 -20.52 -7.33 -13.24
C LYS A 114 -20.87 -8.82 -13.15
N GLU A 115 -21.02 -9.51 -14.29
CA GLU A 115 -21.55 -10.87 -14.34
C GLU A 115 -20.49 -11.96 -14.19
N GLN A 116 -19.22 -11.67 -14.52
CA GLN A 116 -18.13 -12.66 -14.52
C GLN A 116 -16.99 -12.32 -13.53
N PHE A 117 -16.79 -11.03 -13.21
CA PHE A 117 -15.65 -10.55 -12.41
C PHE A 117 -16.11 -9.62 -11.27
N SER A 118 -17.26 -9.90 -10.66
CA SER A 118 -17.75 -9.13 -9.50
C SER A 118 -17.08 -9.51 -8.18
N HIS A 119 -16.34 -10.62 -8.13
CA HIS A 119 -15.48 -10.95 -6.98
C HIS A 119 -14.27 -11.76 -7.43
N ALA A 120 -13.16 -11.65 -6.70
CA ALA A 120 -12.00 -12.53 -6.85
C ALA A 120 -11.21 -12.64 -5.55
N THR A 121 -10.36 -13.66 -5.48
CA THR A 121 -9.43 -13.93 -4.38
C THR A 121 -8.06 -14.26 -4.99
N ALA A 122 -6.99 -13.82 -4.35
CA ALA A 122 -5.63 -14.20 -4.71
C ALA A 122 -5.47 -15.74 -4.76
N PRO A 123 -4.72 -16.31 -5.73
CA PRO A 123 -4.51 -17.76 -5.82
C PRO A 123 -3.89 -18.38 -4.57
N HIS A 124 -3.10 -17.59 -3.85
CA HIS A 124 -2.49 -17.90 -2.57
C HIS A 124 -2.80 -16.74 -1.62
N THR A 125 -3.14 -17.04 -0.36
CA THR A 125 -3.38 -16.02 0.66
C THR A 125 -2.05 -15.37 1.06
N PRO A 126 -1.85 -14.06 0.86
CA PRO A 126 -0.59 -13.41 1.22
C PRO A 126 -0.32 -13.49 2.73
N TRP A 127 0.89 -13.90 3.11
CA TRP A 127 1.23 -14.10 4.52
C TRP A 127 1.63 -12.79 5.23
N PRO A 128 1.15 -12.57 6.47
CA PRO A 128 1.48 -11.37 7.23
C PRO A 128 2.87 -11.47 7.89
N SER A 129 3.55 -10.33 7.98
CA SER A 129 4.87 -10.16 8.59
C SER A 129 5.07 -8.73 9.09
N SER A 130 6.27 -8.39 9.57
CA SER A 130 6.67 -7.00 9.78
C SER A 130 7.01 -6.34 8.44
N TYR A 131 6.85 -5.01 8.35
CA TYR A 131 7.49 -4.21 7.29
C TYR A 131 8.97 -3.91 7.57
N TRP A 132 9.58 -4.53 8.60
CA TRP A 132 10.99 -4.42 8.99
C TRP A 132 11.48 -2.95 9.04
N PRO A 133 11.04 -2.19 10.06
CA PRO A 133 11.16 -0.74 10.04
C PRO A 133 12.61 -0.28 10.05
N THR A 134 12.93 0.72 9.23
CA THR A 134 14.25 1.39 9.19
C THR A 134 14.65 1.92 10.57
N PHE A 135 13.68 2.39 11.38
CA PHE A 135 13.94 2.86 12.75
C PHE A 135 14.27 1.73 13.75
N GLN A 136 14.04 0.47 13.39
CA GLN A 136 14.42 -0.73 14.16
C GLN A 136 15.70 -1.40 13.62
N ASP A 137 16.36 -0.78 12.64
CA ASP A 137 17.55 -1.28 11.91
C ASP A 137 17.27 -2.42 10.90
N SER A 138 16.08 -2.42 10.28
CA SER A 138 15.60 -3.49 9.38
C SER A 138 15.69 -4.87 10.06
N ILE A 139 16.13 -5.90 9.33
CA ILE A 139 16.29 -7.27 9.83
C ILE A 139 17.46 -7.46 10.82
N ASN A 140 18.17 -6.39 11.21
CA ASN A 140 19.01 -6.40 12.42
C ASN A 140 18.17 -6.33 13.72
N HIS A 141 16.85 -6.10 13.61
CA HIS A 141 15.97 -6.06 14.78
C HIS A 141 15.92 -7.40 15.53
N VAL A 142 16.29 -7.39 16.81
CA VAL A 142 16.12 -8.53 17.72
C VAL A 142 14.65 -8.60 18.16
N TRP A 143 13.80 -9.14 17.27
CA TRP A 143 12.36 -9.31 17.50
C TRP A 143 12.04 -10.29 18.63
N LYS A 144 12.97 -11.20 18.96
CA LYS A 144 12.83 -12.21 20.00
C LYS A 144 13.90 -12.07 21.08
N SER A 145 13.47 -11.68 22.28
CA SER A 145 14.37 -11.45 23.42
C SER A 145 15.17 -12.70 23.79
N GLY A 146 16.49 -12.57 23.83
CA GLY A 146 17.43 -13.66 24.16
C GLY A 146 17.93 -14.48 22.96
N GLU A 147 17.52 -14.15 21.74
CA GLU A 147 18.06 -14.74 20.50
C GLU A 147 18.78 -13.69 19.63
N ASP A 148 19.48 -14.18 18.62
CA ASP A 148 20.07 -13.36 17.55
C ASP A 148 18.98 -12.75 16.65
N CYS A 149 19.30 -11.63 16.00
CA CYS A 149 18.47 -11.06 14.93
C CYS A 149 18.59 -11.86 13.60
N PRO A 150 17.59 -11.80 12.70
CA PRO A 150 17.59 -12.58 11.46
C PRO A 150 18.87 -12.43 10.61
N SER A 151 19.41 -11.21 10.49
CA SER A 151 20.67 -10.97 9.75
C SER A 151 21.89 -11.65 10.40
N GLU A 152 21.96 -11.65 11.73
CA GLU A 152 23.02 -12.33 12.48
C GLU A 152 22.90 -13.85 12.39
N LYS A 153 21.66 -14.39 12.41
CA LYS A 153 21.40 -15.81 12.17
C LYS A 153 21.87 -16.24 10.77
N TYR A 154 21.53 -15.47 9.73
CA TYR A 154 21.99 -15.73 8.36
C TYR A 154 23.51 -15.68 8.25
N ALA A 155 24.15 -14.62 8.76
CA ALA A 155 25.60 -14.48 8.73
C ALA A 155 26.33 -15.63 9.45
N LYS A 156 25.81 -16.10 10.59
CA LYS A 156 26.33 -17.27 11.31
C LYS A 156 26.20 -18.57 10.50
N ALA A 157 25.01 -18.84 9.95
CA ALA A 157 24.74 -20.10 9.25
C ALA A 157 25.51 -20.23 7.93
N TYR A 158 25.71 -19.13 7.21
CA TYR A 158 26.37 -19.11 5.89
C TYR A 158 27.83 -18.60 5.93
N GLY A 159 28.39 -18.40 7.13
CA GLY A 159 29.82 -18.14 7.33
C GLY A 159 30.30 -16.74 6.92
N LEU A 160 29.43 -15.74 6.95
CA LEU A 160 29.75 -14.34 6.68
C LEU A 160 30.30 -13.64 7.93
N ASP A 161 30.97 -12.50 7.76
CA ASP A 161 31.28 -11.65 8.90
C ASP A 161 30.00 -10.95 9.40
N ILE A 162 29.64 -11.24 10.64
CA ILE A 162 28.41 -10.77 11.30
C ILE A 162 28.36 -9.23 11.36
N THR A 163 29.50 -8.56 11.52
CA THR A 163 29.56 -7.10 11.66
C THR A 163 29.38 -6.43 10.31
N ASP A 164 30.17 -6.85 9.32
CA ASP A 164 30.10 -6.36 7.94
C ASP A 164 28.71 -6.60 7.32
N PHE A 165 28.10 -7.75 7.56
CA PHE A 165 26.74 -8.03 7.09
C PHE A 165 25.70 -7.10 7.75
N LYS A 166 25.69 -7.01 9.08
CA LYS A 166 24.74 -6.12 9.81
C LYS A 166 24.95 -4.64 9.49
N ASP A 167 26.18 -4.21 9.25
CA ASP A 167 26.49 -2.85 8.82
C ASP A 167 25.99 -2.56 7.40
N LYS A 168 26.04 -3.53 6.49
CA LYS A 168 25.44 -3.42 5.14
C LYS A 168 23.92 -3.33 5.19
N ILE A 169 23.25 -4.20 5.95
CA ILE A 169 21.79 -4.14 6.22
C ILE A 169 21.42 -2.73 6.73
N SER A 170 22.16 -2.22 7.72
CA SER A 170 21.90 -0.89 8.28
C SER A 170 22.14 0.24 7.27
N ALA A 171 23.22 0.16 6.48
CA ALA A 171 23.58 1.19 5.53
C ALA A 171 22.65 1.28 4.30
N THR A 172 21.95 0.19 3.98
CA THR A 172 20.98 0.13 2.86
C THR A 172 19.55 0.37 3.34
N ASN A 173 19.08 -0.37 4.36
CA ASN A 173 17.65 -0.44 4.73
C ASN A 173 17.37 -0.04 6.20
N GLY A 174 18.38 -0.11 7.07
CA GLY A 174 18.30 0.25 8.49
C GLY A 174 18.75 1.68 8.82
N ILE A 175 19.25 1.90 10.04
CA ILE A 175 19.47 3.22 10.65
C ILE A 175 20.54 4.04 9.92
N ASP A 176 21.61 3.40 9.43
CA ASP A 176 22.72 4.10 8.75
C ASP A 176 22.41 4.47 7.28
N SER A 177 21.28 4.03 6.71
CA SER A 177 20.76 4.49 5.42
C SER A 177 20.46 6.00 5.47
N VAL A 178 19.84 6.46 6.55
CA VAL A 178 19.45 7.87 6.79
C VAL A 178 20.49 8.66 7.58
N LYS A 179 21.77 8.26 7.52
CA LYS A 179 22.91 8.93 8.21
C LYS A 179 23.09 10.43 7.94
N ASN A 180 22.47 10.96 6.89
CA ASN A 180 22.44 12.39 6.55
C ASN A 180 21.26 13.14 7.21
N GLY A 181 20.38 12.43 7.92
CA GLY A 181 19.22 12.96 8.62
C GLY A 181 19.57 13.65 9.93
N LYS A 182 18.54 14.09 10.65
CA LYS A 182 18.70 14.82 11.92
C LYS A 182 19.20 13.87 13.01
N SER A 183 20.39 14.10 13.55
CA SER A 183 20.92 13.28 14.64
C SER A 183 20.20 13.52 15.96
N CYS A 184 20.11 12.48 16.80
CA CYS A 184 19.40 12.46 18.07
C CYS A 184 20.13 11.63 19.15
N ARG A 185 19.70 11.79 20.41
CA ARG A 185 19.98 10.86 21.52
C ARG A 185 18.71 10.38 22.21
N THR A 186 17.60 11.08 22.01
CA THR A 186 16.28 10.84 22.61
C THR A 186 15.18 11.19 21.61
N LYS A 187 13.97 10.62 21.78
CA LYS A 187 12.80 10.98 20.95
C LYS A 187 12.45 12.48 20.99
N ALA A 188 12.77 13.16 22.10
CA ALA A 188 12.55 14.61 22.24
C ALA A 188 13.38 15.43 21.22
N ASP A 189 14.54 14.93 20.80
CA ASP A 189 15.38 15.60 19.79
C ASP A 189 14.71 15.61 18.40
N CYS A 190 13.73 14.72 18.14
CA CYS A 190 13.05 14.61 16.85
C CYS A 190 11.86 15.56 16.67
N TYR A 191 11.42 16.25 17.74
CA TYR A 191 10.31 17.22 17.72
C TYR A 191 8.98 16.68 17.14
N GLY A 192 8.74 15.37 17.24
CA GLY A 192 7.55 14.69 16.69
C GLY A 192 7.75 14.09 15.30
N ASN A 193 8.82 14.44 14.58
CA ASN A 193 9.10 13.94 13.24
C ASN A 193 9.82 12.58 13.30
N GLY A 194 9.09 11.55 13.73
CA GLY A 194 9.58 10.17 13.82
C GLY A 194 10.25 9.77 15.14
N GLU A 195 10.82 8.57 15.13
CA GLU A 195 11.53 7.95 16.27
C GLU A 195 13.02 8.30 16.28
N CYS A 196 13.62 8.36 17.47
CA CYS A 196 15.09 8.43 17.58
C CYS A 196 15.67 7.02 17.56
N ALA A 197 16.16 6.60 16.40
CA ALA A 197 16.72 5.28 16.17
C ALA A 197 18.24 5.30 16.40
N VAL A 198 18.73 4.46 17.31
CA VAL A 198 20.16 4.35 17.68
C VAL A 198 20.57 2.88 17.52
N ARG A 199 21.61 2.60 16.73
CA ARG A 199 22.17 1.24 16.58
C ARG A 199 22.80 0.76 17.88
N ASP A 200 22.87 -0.56 18.07
CA ASP A 200 23.55 -1.14 19.23
C ASP A 200 25.03 -0.69 19.29
N GLY A 201 25.54 -0.50 20.50
CA GLY A 201 26.87 0.09 20.75
C GLY A 201 27.02 1.59 20.45
N ALA A 202 26.09 2.24 19.74
CA ALA A 202 26.16 3.66 19.42
C ALA A 202 25.66 4.56 20.58
N SER A 203 26.15 5.81 20.64
CA SER A 203 25.71 6.80 21.65
C SER A 203 24.78 7.90 21.11
N THR A 204 24.61 7.93 19.78
CA THR A 204 23.85 8.89 18.99
C THR A 204 23.29 8.14 17.79
N GLY A 205 22.12 8.54 17.35
CA GLY A 205 21.49 7.98 16.15
C GLY A 205 20.80 9.07 15.34
N TYR A 206 19.71 8.71 14.67
CA TYR A 206 18.99 9.57 13.72
C TYR A 206 17.48 9.57 13.98
N CYS A 207 16.82 10.68 13.65
CA CYS A 207 15.37 10.79 13.63
C CYS A 207 14.83 10.19 12.33
N ILE A 208 14.05 9.12 12.43
CA ILE A 208 13.55 8.33 11.30
C ILE A 208 12.01 8.30 11.38
N PRO A 209 11.28 8.70 10.33
CA PRO A 209 9.83 8.49 10.27
C PRO A 209 9.49 7.02 10.50
N SER A 210 8.51 6.74 11.35
CA SER A 210 8.21 5.38 11.78
C SER A 210 7.84 4.45 10.62
N TRP A 211 7.14 4.98 9.61
CA TRP A 211 6.65 4.23 8.45
C TRP A 211 7.75 3.76 7.47
N TYR A 212 8.98 4.28 7.56
CA TYR A 212 10.05 3.84 6.66
C TYR A 212 10.37 2.36 6.90
N GLY A 213 10.33 1.57 5.84
CA GLY A 213 10.81 0.19 5.83
C GLY A 213 10.55 -0.50 4.49
N LEU A 214 10.25 -1.79 4.58
CA LEU A 214 10.24 -2.76 3.48
C LEU A 214 8.84 -3.28 3.13
N CYS A 215 7.77 -2.48 3.32
CA CYS A 215 6.41 -2.88 2.96
C CYS A 215 6.31 -3.25 1.46
N HIS A 216 7.03 -2.52 0.60
CA HIS A 216 7.14 -2.77 -0.84
C HIS A 216 7.84 -4.08 -1.19
N ALA A 217 8.64 -4.66 -0.31
CA ALA A 217 9.34 -5.93 -0.52
C ALA A 217 8.65 -7.10 0.20
N TRP A 218 8.05 -6.87 1.36
CA TRP A 218 7.23 -7.86 2.05
C TRP A 218 5.98 -8.19 1.22
N ALA A 219 5.25 -7.20 0.69
CA ALA A 219 4.02 -7.42 -0.07
C ALA A 219 4.18 -8.37 -1.29
N PRO A 220 5.16 -8.20 -2.20
CA PRO A 220 5.39 -9.16 -3.29
C PRO A 220 5.92 -10.51 -2.79
N ALA A 221 6.76 -10.56 -1.75
CA ALA A 221 7.20 -11.82 -1.14
C ALA A 221 6.02 -12.61 -0.54
N ALA A 222 5.06 -11.91 0.08
CA ALA A 222 3.83 -12.48 0.63
C ALA A 222 2.93 -13.07 -0.46
N ILE A 223 2.87 -12.45 -1.64
CA ILE A 223 2.08 -12.92 -2.79
C ILE A 223 2.75 -14.12 -3.49
N LEU A 224 4.07 -14.06 -3.70
CA LEU A 224 4.79 -15.01 -4.54
C LEU A 224 5.37 -16.21 -3.80
N GLU A 225 5.70 -16.08 -2.52
CA GLU A 225 6.26 -17.16 -1.70
C GLU A 225 5.19 -17.89 -0.87
N GLN A 226 5.34 -19.21 -0.73
CA GLN A 226 4.58 -19.93 0.28
C GLN A 226 5.01 -19.46 1.67
N GLU A 227 4.07 -19.37 2.61
CA GLU A 227 4.42 -19.07 4.00
C GLU A 227 5.34 -20.16 4.60
N PRO A 228 6.49 -19.81 5.21
CA PRO A 228 7.30 -20.79 5.93
C PRO A 228 6.50 -21.40 7.09
N LYS A 229 6.63 -22.72 7.33
CA LYS A 229 5.69 -23.46 8.21
C LYS A 229 6.26 -23.82 9.58
N CYS A 230 7.56 -24.12 9.63
CA CYS A 230 8.25 -24.60 10.83
C CYS A 230 9.59 -23.88 11.02
N SER A 231 10.11 -23.89 12.25
CA SER A 231 11.50 -23.48 12.49
C SER A 231 12.47 -24.49 11.89
N VAL A 232 13.64 -24.01 11.46
CA VAL A 232 14.68 -24.78 10.76
C VAL A 232 15.98 -24.67 11.55
N GLU A 233 16.59 -25.80 11.88
CA GLU A 233 17.98 -25.86 12.32
C GLU A 233 18.87 -26.14 11.11
N LEU A 234 19.81 -25.22 10.84
CA LEU A 234 20.80 -25.30 9.78
C LEU A 234 22.13 -24.75 10.30
N ASN A 235 23.22 -25.50 10.15
CA ASN A 235 24.58 -25.11 10.56
C ASN A 235 24.66 -24.57 12.00
N ASP A 236 24.07 -25.31 12.96
CA ASP A 236 23.94 -24.97 14.39
C ASP A 236 23.13 -23.68 14.69
N VAL A 237 22.43 -23.09 13.72
CA VAL A 237 21.55 -21.92 13.88
C VAL A 237 20.08 -22.33 13.72
N ASN A 238 19.23 -21.92 14.68
CA ASN A 238 17.77 -22.08 14.62
C ASN A 238 17.10 -20.81 14.06
N PHE A 239 16.53 -20.93 12.86
CA PHE A 239 15.69 -19.94 12.21
C PHE A 239 14.21 -20.22 12.51
N HIS A 240 13.49 -19.27 13.08
CA HIS A 240 12.04 -19.34 13.20
C HIS A 240 11.34 -18.94 11.88
N VAL A 241 10.03 -19.17 11.79
CA VAL A 241 9.26 -18.75 10.60
C VAL A 241 9.37 -17.23 10.40
N PHE A 242 9.39 -16.46 11.49
CA PHE A 242 9.57 -15.01 11.43
C PHE A 242 10.96 -14.59 10.93
N ASP A 243 12.02 -15.33 11.26
CA ASP A 243 13.36 -15.07 10.72
C ASP A 243 13.42 -15.30 9.20
N ILE A 244 12.77 -16.38 8.72
CA ILE A 244 12.72 -16.70 7.28
C ILE A 244 11.88 -15.67 6.52
N LYS A 245 10.76 -15.19 7.10
CA LYS A 245 9.98 -14.06 6.54
C LYS A 245 10.79 -12.76 6.46
N ALA A 246 11.69 -12.51 7.42
CA ALA A 246 12.62 -11.38 7.38
C ALA A 246 13.58 -11.48 6.20
N LEU A 247 14.25 -12.62 6.05
CA LEU A 247 15.23 -12.86 4.99
C LEU A 247 14.58 -12.85 3.59
N LEU A 248 13.36 -13.37 3.44
CA LEU A 248 12.60 -13.25 2.19
C LEU A 248 12.29 -11.79 1.85
N THR A 249 11.92 -10.97 2.86
CA THR A 249 11.64 -9.55 2.65
C THR A 249 12.89 -8.78 2.23
N GLU A 250 14.02 -8.97 2.92
CA GLU A 250 15.29 -8.31 2.61
C GLU A 250 15.87 -8.73 1.24
N VAL A 251 15.67 -9.98 0.81
CA VAL A 251 15.98 -10.39 -0.58
C VAL A 251 15.12 -9.63 -1.58
N TYR A 252 13.80 -9.56 -1.37
CA TYR A 252 12.88 -8.96 -2.34
C TYR A 252 13.09 -7.45 -2.53
N ASP A 253 13.67 -6.75 -1.55
CA ASP A 253 14.16 -5.38 -1.70
C ASP A 253 15.41 -5.32 -2.59
N GLY A 254 16.47 -6.04 -2.20
CA GLY A 254 17.75 -6.02 -2.89
C GLY A 254 17.84 -6.80 -4.21
N ALA A 255 16.71 -7.31 -4.73
CA ALA A 255 16.62 -8.15 -5.92
C ALA A 255 16.15 -7.43 -7.19
N GLU A 256 15.74 -6.15 -7.10
CA GLU A 256 15.29 -5.33 -8.23
C GLU A 256 14.17 -5.96 -9.09
N ILE A 257 13.23 -6.67 -8.45
CA ILE A 257 12.23 -7.49 -9.17
C ILE A 257 11.38 -6.67 -10.17
N PRO A 258 11.05 -7.22 -11.34
CA PRO A 258 10.25 -6.52 -12.34
C PRO A 258 8.79 -6.37 -11.92
N THR A 259 8.19 -5.21 -12.21
CA THR A 259 6.82 -4.87 -11.84
C THR A 259 5.99 -4.32 -13.00
N VAL A 260 4.67 -4.36 -12.86
CA VAL A 260 3.74 -3.46 -13.58
C VAL A 260 3.11 -2.55 -12.54
N PHE A 261 3.14 -1.24 -12.78
CA PHE A 261 2.67 -0.21 -11.86
C PHE A 261 1.60 0.64 -12.56
N THR A 262 0.56 1.05 -11.84
CA THR A 262 -0.55 1.85 -12.39
C THR A 262 -1.03 2.91 -11.40
N GLY A 263 -1.38 4.10 -11.89
CA GLY A 263 -1.69 5.27 -11.06
C GLY A 263 -0.47 6.14 -10.72
N ALA A 264 -0.51 6.86 -9.59
CA ALA A 264 0.45 7.92 -9.28
C ALA A 264 0.65 8.14 -7.78
N ARG A 265 1.91 8.13 -7.31
CA ARG A 265 2.27 8.46 -5.92
C ARG A 265 2.21 9.97 -5.65
N PHE A 266 1.36 10.38 -4.72
CA PHE A 266 1.21 11.74 -4.21
C PHE A 266 2.23 12.10 -3.14
N ASN A 267 3.42 12.51 -3.54
CA ASN A 267 4.44 13.07 -2.64
C ASN A 267 4.14 14.51 -2.15
N GLY A 268 2.86 14.88 -2.01
CA GLY A 268 2.43 16.21 -1.59
C GLY A 268 1.96 16.26 -0.14
N PRO A 269 1.81 17.45 0.47
CA PRO A 269 1.26 17.57 1.81
C PRO A 269 -0.22 17.17 1.82
N ASP A 270 -0.62 16.47 2.88
CA ASP A 270 -1.91 15.78 3.05
C ASP A 270 -3.11 16.75 3.22
N ASN A 271 -2.90 18.06 3.03
CA ASN A 271 -3.83 19.12 3.39
C ASN A 271 -5.15 19.06 2.60
N ALA A 272 -6.19 18.52 3.25
CA ALA A 272 -7.54 18.37 2.70
C ALA A 272 -8.32 19.69 2.45
N ALA A 273 -7.63 20.84 2.46
CA ALA A 273 -8.22 22.16 2.28
C ALA A 273 -8.43 22.54 0.79
N ASP A 274 -7.65 21.96 -0.12
CA ASP A 274 -7.57 22.38 -1.52
C ASP A 274 -8.53 21.58 -2.43
N VAL A 275 -9.83 21.56 -2.10
CA VAL A 275 -10.88 20.87 -2.88
C VAL A 275 -11.72 21.82 -3.76
N ASP A 276 -12.26 21.29 -4.86
CA ASP A 276 -13.13 22.01 -5.79
C ASP A 276 -14.59 22.09 -5.30
N GLN A 277 -15.45 22.77 -6.07
CA GLN A 277 -16.88 22.95 -5.76
C GLN A 277 -17.69 21.65 -5.72
N PHE A 278 -17.10 20.52 -6.15
CA PHE A 278 -17.71 19.19 -6.15
C PHE A 278 -17.10 18.29 -5.06
N GLY A 279 -16.16 18.81 -4.26
CA GLY A 279 -15.48 18.10 -3.18
C GLY A 279 -14.35 17.17 -3.65
N ARG A 280 -13.80 17.38 -4.85
CA ARG A 280 -12.66 16.62 -5.38
C ARG A 280 -11.37 17.44 -5.21
N PHE A 281 -10.21 16.82 -5.09
CA PHE A 281 -8.96 17.58 -4.96
C PHE A 281 -8.65 18.44 -6.21
N THR A 282 -8.23 19.69 -5.98
CA THR A 282 -7.83 20.63 -7.05
C THR A 282 -6.46 20.28 -7.64
N LYS A 283 -5.58 19.63 -6.86
CA LYS A 283 -4.31 19.05 -7.31
C LYS A 283 -4.64 17.76 -8.08
N PRO A 284 -4.40 17.67 -9.40
CA PRO A 284 -4.78 16.47 -10.16
C PRO A 284 -4.00 15.23 -9.73
N ALA A 285 -2.75 15.38 -9.29
CA ALA A 285 -1.95 14.29 -8.74
C ALA A 285 -2.37 13.84 -7.32
N ARG A 286 -3.43 14.42 -6.73
CA ARG A 286 -4.19 13.83 -5.61
C ARG A 286 -5.61 13.42 -6.04
N ARG A 287 -5.79 13.21 -7.35
CA ARG A 287 -6.86 12.43 -7.99
C ARG A 287 -6.21 11.41 -8.92
N ASP A 288 -5.10 10.89 -8.41
CA ASP A 288 -4.52 9.57 -8.65
C ASP A 288 -5.59 8.46 -8.80
N LEU A 289 -5.11 7.30 -9.27
CA LEU A 289 -5.86 6.09 -9.62
C LEU A 289 -7.38 6.29 -9.84
N GLY A 290 -7.74 7.01 -10.91
CA GLY A 290 -9.13 7.39 -11.18
C GLY A 290 -10.09 6.19 -11.15
N ALA A 291 -11.25 6.34 -10.50
CA ALA A 291 -12.10 5.22 -10.06
C ALA A 291 -12.53 4.24 -11.18
N GLY A 292 -12.65 4.71 -12.42
CA GLY A 292 -12.88 3.85 -13.58
C GLY A 292 -11.73 2.89 -13.86
N LEU A 293 -10.49 3.38 -13.79
CA LEU A 293 -9.27 2.58 -13.95
C LEU A 293 -9.12 1.62 -12.77
N PHE A 294 -9.32 2.05 -11.52
CA PHE A 294 -9.34 1.17 -10.35
C PHE A 294 -10.24 -0.06 -10.57
N HIS A 295 -11.49 0.17 -11.01
CA HIS A 295 -12.45 -0.90 -11.25
C HIS A 295 -12.02 -1.86 -12.37
N ILE A 296 -11.53 -1.32 -13.50
CA ILE A 296 -11.00 -2.10 -14.62
C ILE A 296 -9.78 -2.92 -14.17
N ALA A 297 -8.84 -2.30 -13.46
CA ALA A 297 -7.59 -2.90 -13.01
C ALA A 297 -7.84 -4.08 -12.07
N ILE A 298 -8.56 -3.89 -10.94
CA ILE A 298 -8.79 -4.99 -9.98
C ILE A 298 -9.56 -6.17 -10.62
N SER A 299 -10.53 -5.85 -11.48
CA SER A 299 -11.37 -6.86 -12.14
C SER A 299 -10.61 -7.63 -13.23
N ASN A 300 -9.67 -7.00 -13.94
CA ASN A 300 -8.82 -7.71 -14.90
C ASN A 300 -7.67 -8.45 -14.20
N ILE A 301 -6.87 -7.77 -13.37
CA ILE A 301 -5.68 -8.35 -12.72
C ILE A 301 -6.06 -9.58 -11.88
N MET A 302 -6.99 -9.44 -10.93
CA MET A 302 -7.37 -10.54 -10.03
C MET A 302 -8.59 -11.32 -10.51
N GLY A 303 -9.59 -10.68 -11.14
CA GLY A 303 -10.77 -11.38 -11.67
C GLY A 303 -10.44 -12.23 -12.91
N LYS A 304 -10.09 -11.58 -14.01
CA LYS A 304 -9.83 -12.22 -15.31
C LYS A 304 -8.52 -13.03 -15.34
N HIS A 305 -7.43 -12.44 -14.85
CA HIS A 305 -6.07 -12.99 -14.94
C HIS A 305 -5.59 -13.71 -13.66
N GLN A 306 -6.43 -13.79 -12.61
CA GLN A 306 -6.14 -14.53 -11.38
C GLN A 306 -4.78 -14.17 -10.74
N THR A 307 -4.38 -12.91 -10.83
CA THR A 307 -3.13 -12.37 -10.28
C THR A 307 -3.43 -11.51 -9.06
N SER A 308 -2.67 -11.64 -7.97
CA SER A 308 -2.78 -10.72 -6.82
C SER A 308 -1.94 -9.47 -7.08
N PHE A 309 -2.34 -8.35 -6.48
CA PHE A 309 -1.68 -7.06 -6.60
C PHE A 309 -1.42 -6.46 -5.22
N ILE A 310 -0.45 -5.56 -5.18
CA ILE A 310 -0.15 -4.68 -4.06
C ILE A 310 -0.91 -3.37 -4.31
N MET A 311 -1.46 -2.80 -3.25
CA MET A 311 -2.18 -1.53 -3.26
C MET A 311 -1.55 -0.62 -2.22
N ASP A 312 -1.39 0.67 -2.51
CA ASP A 312 -1.15 1.63 -1.44
C ASP A 312 -2.48 1.87 -0.71
N VAL A 313 -2.49 1.71 0.61
CA VAL A 313 -3.71 1.86 1.43
C VAL A 313 -3.75 3.18 2.19
N ALA A 314 -2.72 4.02 2.03
CA ALA A 314 -2.75 5.42 2.44
C ALA A 314 -3.11 6.32 1.25
N ALA A 315 -3.75 7.44 1.56
CA ALA A 315 -4.08 8.53 0.62
C ALA A 315 -3.33 9.82 1.02
N ASP A 316 -2.17 9.67 1.67
CA ASP A 316 -1.34 10.73 2.24
C ASP A 316 0.15 10.52 1.89
N SER A 317 1.05 11.29 2.49
CA SER A 317 2.48 11.26 2.12
C SER A 317 3.28 10.04 2.63
N GLU A 318 2.68 9.16 3.44
CA GLU A 318 3.25 7.84 3.78
C GLU A 318 2.84 6.78 2.74
N VAL A 319 3.76 5.86 2.38
CA VAL A 319 3.48 4.79 1.41
C VAL A 319 3.35 3.44 2.11
N TRP A 320 2.14 2.86 2.06
CA TRP A 320 1.75 1.66 2.79
C TRP A 320 1.28 0.57 1.83
N ASN A 321 2.25 -0.07 1.19
CA ASN A 321 2.07 -1.23 0.32
C ASN A 321 1.47 -2.42 1.08
N GLN A 322 0.23 -2.80 0.78
CA GLN A 322 -0.41 -3.99 1.33
C GLN A 322 -0.76 -5.01 0.23
N PRO A 323 -0.47 -6.31 0.42
CA PRO A 323 -0.81 -7.33 -0.58
C PRO A 323 -2.28 -7.72 -0.50
N VAL A 324 -3.00 -7.58 -1.62
CA VAL A 324 -4.45 -7.73 -1.69
C VAL A 324 -4.86 -9.20 -1.76
N SER A 325 -5.65 -9.63 -0.77
CA SER A 325 -6.19 -10.98 -0.64
C SER A 325 -7.44 -11.20 -1.51
N SER A 326 -8.33 -10.22 -1.63
CA SER A 326 -9.56 -10.34 -2.43
C SER A 326 -10.23 -8.99 -2.72
N TYR A 327 -11.15 -8.98 -3.68
CA TYR A 327 -12.16 -7.92 -3.83
C TYR A 327 -13.56 -8.51 -4.03
N ASN A 328 -14.59 -7.75 -3.67
CA ASN A 328 -15.99 -8.11 -3.83
C ASN A 328 -16.86 -6.87 -4.08
N VAL A 329 -17.41 -6.76 -5.29
CA VAL A 329 -18.33 -5.72 -5.73
C VAL A 329 -19.70 -5.95 -5.08
N GLN A 330 -19.97 -5.26 -3.97
CA GLN A 330 -21.23 -5.36 -3.22
C GLN A 330 -22.43 -4.82 -4.00
N THR A 331 -22.24 -3.73 -4.75
CA THR A 331 -23.28 -3.04 -5.53
C THR A 331 -22.67 -2.53 -6.84
N MET A 332 -23.41 -2.62 -7.94
CA MET A 332 -22.98 -2.13 -9.27
C MET A 332 -24.22 -1.88 -10.13
N GLU A 333 -24.76 -0.67 -10.12
CA GLU A 333 -26.10 -0.36 -10.65
C GLU A 333 -26.14 0.94 -11.49
N ILE A 334 -26.70 0.86 -12.70
CA ILE A 334 -26.94 2.04 -13.55
C ILE A 334 -27.98 2.94 -12.90
N LEU A 335 -27.65 4.22 -12.74
CA LEU A 335 -28.47 5.22 -12.07
C LEU A 335 -29.27 6.10 -13.04
N ASP A 336 -30.27 6.77 -12.50
CA ASP A 336 -30.83 7.98 -13.10
C ASP A 336 -29.78 9.11 -13.01
N THR A 337 -29.23 9.51 -14.15
CA THR A 337 -28.14 10.49 -14.25
C THR A 337 -28.46 11.80 -13.53
N THR A 338 -29.66 12.36 -13.68
CA THR A 338 -30.03 13.63 -13.04
C THR A 338 -30.15 13.48 -11.52
N LYS A 339 -30.70 12.37 -11.02
CA LYS A 339 -30.72 12.08 -9.57
C LYS A 339 -29.31 11.86 -9.02
N ALA A 340 -28.44 11.16 -9.75
CA ALA A 340 -27.05 10.94 -9.36
C ALA A 340 -26.28 12.27 -9.27
N CYS A 341 -26.35 13.10 -10.31
CA CYS A 341 -25.74 14.43 -10.35
C CYS A 341 -26.17 15.30 -9.17
N LYS A 342 -27.48 15.34 -8.90
CA LYS A 342 -28.03 16.12 -7.78
C LYS A 342 -27.68 15.54 -6.40
N LYS A 343 -27.47 14.21 -6.28
CA LYS A 343 -27.03 13.56 -5.03
C LYS A 343 -25.56 13.83 -4.71
N TYR A 344 -24.67 13.69 -5.69
CA TYR A 344 -23.22 13.60 -5.45
C TYR A 344 -22.43 14.89 -5.72
N PHE A 345 -22.98 15.80 -6.53
CA PHE A 345 -22.29 17.01 -7.01
C PHE A 345 -23.19 18.27 -7.01
N ASP A 346 -24.42 18.17 -6.51
CA ASP A 346 -25.50 19.18 -6.52
C ASP A 346 -25.97 19.70 -7.90
N THR A 347 -25.38 19.22 -9.00
CA THR A 347 -25.64 19.68 -10.38
C THR A 347 -26.93 19.09 -11.01
N PRO A 348 -27.50 19.74 -12.05
CA PRO A 348 -28.59 19.18 -12.84
C PRO A 348 -28.13 18.18 -13.92
N SER A 349 -26.86 18.20 -14.28
CA SER A 349 -26.23 17.41 -15.35
C SER A 349 -24.79 17.07 -14.99
N TYR A 350 -24.26 16.00 -15.58
CA TYR A 350 -22.92 15.51 -15.25
C TYR A 350 -21.83 16.42 -15.84
N PRO A 351 -20.84 16.87 -15.06
CA PRO A 351 -19.86 17.85 -15.53
C PRO A 351 -18.51 17.25 -15.98
N PHE A 352 -18.20 16.00 -15.64
CA PHE A 352 -16.81 15.47 -15.66
C PHE A 352 -16.39 14.75 -16.94
N ASN A 353 -17.33 14.19 -17.71
CA ASN A 353 -17.02 13.54 -18.99
C ASN A 353 -18.16 13.77 -19.98
N THR A 354 -17.85 14.39 -21.12
CA THR A 354 -18.83 14.69 -22.17
C THR A 354 -19.15 13.50 -23.09
N GLY A 355 -18.37 12.42 -23.03
CA GLY A 355 -18.65 11.14 -23.69
C GLY A 355 -19.60 10.22 -22.90
N MET A 356 -19.85 10.50 -21.62
CA MET A 356 -20.71 9.69 -20.76
C MET A 356 -22.18 9.72 -21.20
N VAL A 357 -22.74 8.52 -21.39
CA VAL A 357 -24.15 8.28 -21.74
C VAL A 357 -24.93 7.70 -20.55
N HIS A 358 -24.29 6.87 -19.72
CA HIS A 358 -24.86 6.33 -18.50
C HIS A 358 -23.89 6.45 -17.32
N LEU A 359 -24.42 6.71 -16.12
CA LEU A 359 -23.67 6.58 -14.86
C LEU A 359 -24.10 5.28 -14.17
N ALA A 360 -23.14 4.58 -13.56
CA ALA A 360 -23.44 3.50 -12.63
C ALA A 360 -22.75 3.73 -11.29
N TYR A 361 -23.45 3.51 -10.18
CA TYR A 361 -22.85 3.53 -8.85
C TYR A 361 -22.31 2.15 -8.49
N VAL A 362 -21.13 2.14 -7.87
CA VAL A 362 -20.42 0.95 -7.43
C VAL A 362 -20.00 1.12 -5.98
N ARG A 363 -20.13 0.04 -5.21
CA ARG A 363 -19.53 -0.13 -3.88
C ARG A 363 -18.78 -1.45 -3.86
N THR A 364 -17.48 -1.41 -3.63
CA THR A 364 -16.58 -2.58 -3.72
C THR A 364 -15.74 -2.69 -2.46
N THR A 365 -15.84 -3.84 -1.79
CA THR A 365 -14.91 -4.22 -0.73
C THR A 365 -13.60 -4.64 -1.36
N VAL A 366 -12.48 -4.08 -0.91
CA VAL A 366 -11.14 -4.67 -1.13
C VAL A 366 -10.62 -5.14 0.22
N THR A 367 -9.95 -6.29 0.22
CA THR A 367 -9.47 -6.96 1.43
C THR A 367 -8.00 -7.31 1.27
N TRP A 368 -7.16 -6.86 2.19
CA TRP A 368 -5.71 -7.03 2.16
C TRP A 368 -5.17 -7.63 3.46
N THR A 369 -4.03 -8.28 3.36
CA THR A 369 -3.27 -8.71 4.53
C THR A 369 -2.57 -7.49 5.13
N VAL A 370 -2.51 -7.40 6.47
CA VAL A 370 -1.76 -6.34 7.20
C VAL A 370 -0.66 -6.94 8.06
N GLU A 371 0.16 -6.11 8.68
CA GLU A 371 1.37 -6.53 9.37
C GLU A 371 1.11 -7.36 10.65
N ALA A 372 2.04 -8.28 10.92
CA ALA A 372 2.05 -9.13 12.10
C ALA A 372 3.45 -9.21 12.70
N TYR A 373 3.56 -8.95 14.01
CA TYR A 373 4.81 -9.04 14.78
C TYR A 373 4.85 -10.32 15.61
N ILE A 374 4.41 -11.44 15.03
CA ILE A 374 4.35 -12.75 15.70
C ILE A 374 4.85 -13.88 14.79
N ASP A 375 5.43 -14.91 15.42
CA ASP A 375 6.00 -16.07 14.76
C ASP A 375 4.96 -17.14 14.37
N GLY A 376 5.37 -17.99 13.42
CA GLY A 376 4.65 -19.17 12.96
C GLY A 376 3.85 -18.98 11.66
N ALA A 377 3.21 -20.07 11.23
CA ALA A 377 2.49 -20.19 9.98
C ALA A 377 1.04 -19.68 10.11
N LEU A 378 0.84 -18.37 9.98
CA LEU A 378 -0.40 -17.65 10.29
C LEU A 378 -1.51 -17.96 9.26
N VAL A 379 -1.15 -18.27 8.01
CA VAL A 379 -2.06 -18.76 6.97
C VAL A 379 -2.52 -20.18 7.31
N SER A 380 -1.59 -21.13 7.45
CA SER A 380 -1.96 -22.55 7.62
C SER A 380 -2.54 -22.89 9.00
N THR A 381 -2.29 -22.06 10.02
CA THR A 381 -2.94 -22.18 11.34
C THR A 381 -4.28 -21.43 11.44
N GLY A 382 -4.76 -20.83 10.34
CA GLY A 382 -6.08 -20.18 10.29
C GLY A 382 -6.18 -18.86 11.06
N LYS A 383 -5.05 -18.20 11.33
CA LYS A 383 -4.99 -16.96 12.12
C LYS A 383 -5.26 -15.70 11.30
N MET A 384 -5.32 -15.78 9.97
CA MET A 384 -5.46 -14.65 9.03
C MET A 384 -6.54 -13.63 9.39
N GLY A 385 -7.67 -14.04 9.98
CA GLY A 385 -8.71 -13.11 10.44
C GLY A 385 -8.30 -12.11 11.53
N GLN A 386 -7.07 -12.17 12.04
CA GLN A 386 -6.44 -11.17 12.91
C GLN A 386 -5.52 -10.19 12.15
N PHE A 387 -5.16 -10.51 10.91
CA PHE A 387 -4.15 -9.83 10.08
C PHE A 387 -4.70 -9.57 8.67
N THR A 388 -5.98 -9.21 8.59
CA THR A 388 -6.69 -8.93 7.35
C THR A 388 -7.66 -7.79 7.60
N VAL A 389 -7.58 -6.76 6.76
CA VAL A 389 -8.42 -5.55 6.81
C VAL A 389 -9.23 -5.45 5.52
N SER A 390 -10.41 -4.84 5.60
CA SER A 390 -11.29 -4.61 4.45
C SER A 390 -11.88 -3.20 4.48
N ASN A 391 -11.65 -2.41 3.44
CA ASN A 391 -12.35 -1.15 3.21
C ASN A 391 -13.36 -1.28 2.06
N ASP A 392 -14.45 -0.51 2.14
CA ASP A 392 -15.46 -0.39 1.08
C ASP A 392 -15.26 0.92 0.33
N TYR A 393 -14.88 0.85 -0.94
CA TYR A 393 -14.71 2.02 -1.82
C TYR A 393 -15.99 2.31 -2.61
N GLU A 394 -16.40 3.58 -2.66
CA GLU A 394 -17.61 4.05 -3.36
C GLU A 394 -17.30 4.99 -4.52
N TYR A 395 -17.86 4.71 -5.70
CA TYR A 395 -17.59 5.47 -6.92
C TYR A 395 -18.75 5.44 -7.92
N LEU A 396 -18.69 6.35 -8.88
CA LEU A 396 -19.48 6.31 -10.10
C LEU A 396 -18.58 5.89 -11.27
N LEU A 397 -19.04 4.92 -12.05
CA LEU A 397 -18.49 4.60 -13.37
C LEU A 397 -19.18 5.44 -14.44
N GLU A 398 -18.39 6.00 -15.33
CA GLU A 398 -18.85 6.68 -16.54
C GLU A 398 -18.90 5.66 -17.68
N LEU A 399 -20.06 5.50 -18.31
CA LEU A 399 -20.27 4.50 -19.35
C LEU A 399 -20.68 5.15 -20.68
N ASP A 400 -20.18 4.60 -21.78
CA ASP A 400 -20.59 4.98 -23.14
C ASP A 400 -21.97 4.40 -23.54
N ALA A 401 -22.33 4.52 -24.82
CA ALA A 401 -23.59 4.04 -25.37
C ALA A 401 -23.72 2.50 -25.41
N ASP A 402 -22.60 1.78 -25.54
CA ASP A 402 -22.52 0.32 -25.56
C ASP A 402 -22.30 -0.27 -24.15
N LYS A 403 -22.05 0.60 -23.16
CA LYS A 403 -21.76 0.36 -21.74
C LYS A 403 -20.35 -0.15 -21.45
N ASN A 404 -19.38 0.29 -22.24
CA ASN A 404 -17.97 0.23 -21.85
C ASN A 404 -17.70 1.31 -20.80
N ILE A 405 -16.85 1.03 -19.83
CA ILE A 405 -16.33 2.02 -18.88
C ILE A 405 -15.36 2.94 -19.63
N ILE A 406 -15.57 4.25 -19.52
CA ILE A 406 -14.76 5.31 -20.15
C ILE A 406 -14.20 6.33 -19.15
N GLY A 407 -14.45 6.13 -17.86
CA GLY A 407 -13.94 6.95 -16.76
C GLY A 407 -14.67 6.66 -15.46
N GLY A 408 -14.42 7.48 -14.44
CA GLY A 408 -15.09 7.34 -13.15
C GLY A 408 -14.68 8.37 -12.11
N GLU A 409 -15.59 8.61 -11.16
CA GLU A 409 -15.47 9.63 -10.13
C GLU A 409 -15.76 9.04 -8.75
N TRP A 410 -14.85 9.24 -7.80
CA TRP A 410 -15.01 8.80 -6.41
C TRP A 410 -16.17 9.54 -5.71
N VAL A 411 -16.89 8.86 -4.82
CA VAL A 411 -18.00 9.45 -4.04
C VAL A 411 -18.01 8.98 -2.58
N GLY A 412 -18.78 9.65 -1.74
CA GLY A 412 -18.76 9.41 -0.30
C GLY A 412 -17.41 9.79 0.30
N ASP A 413 -16.98 9.02 1.31
CA ASP A 413 -15.69 9.22 1.99
C ASP A 413 -14.51 8.84 1.08
N SER A 414 -14.73 7.98 0.08
CA SER A 414 -13.74 7.62 -0.93
C SER A 414 -13.33 8.76 -1.87
N LYS A 415 -13.85 9.98 -1.70
CA LYS A 415 -13.26 11.21 -2.29
C LYS A 415 -11.95 11.65 -1.63
N VAL A 416 -11.61 11.04 -0.49
CA VAL A 416 -10.43 11.34 0.34
C VAL A 416 -9.71 10.06 0.77
N ASP A 417 -10.45 8.96 0.95
CA ASP A 417 -9.93 7.62 1.27
C ASP A 417 -10.02 6.71 0.02
N HIS A 418 -9.04 6.84 -0.87
CA HIS A 418 -8.85 6.00 -2.06
C HIS A 418 -7.36 5.63 -2.24
N PRO A 419 -7.04 4.51 -2.91
CA PRO A 419 -5.65 4.14 -3.18
C PRO A 419 -4.96 5.09 -4.16
N ASP A 420 -3.75 5.54 -3.84
CA ASP A 420 -2.87 6.32 -4.75
C ASP A 420 -2.47 5.54 -6.02
N PHE A 421 -2.16 4.24 -5.85
CA PHE A 421 -1.72 3.36 -6.92
C PHE A 421 -1.94 1.87 -6.57
N LEU A 422 -1.90 1.03 -7.61
CA LEU A 422 -1.70 -0.41 -7.45
C LEU A 422 -0.73 -0.96 -8.49
N TRP A 423 -0.02 -2.02 -8.10
CA TRP A 423 1.07 -2.62 -8.85
C TRP A 423 1.20 -4.12 -8.53
N PHE A 424 1.93 -4.87 -9.35
CA PHE A 424 2.23 -6.27 -9.06
C PHE A 424 3.61 -6.68 -9.62
N PRO A 425 4.31 -7.62 -8.95
CA PRO A 425 5.53 -8.21 -9.49
C PRO A 425 5.20 -9.16 -10.64
N THR A 426 6.02 -9.17 -11.69
CA THR A 426 5.85 -10.08 -12.84
C THR A 426 6.61 -11.41 -12.69
N GLY A 427 7.46 -11.51 -11.66
CA GLY A 427 8.19 -12.72 -11.32
C GLY A 427 8.83 -12.66 -9.94
N LYS A 428 9.42 -13.79 -9.53
CA LYS A 428 10.32 -13.89 -8.38
C LYS A 428 11.72 -13.37 -8.75
N PRO A 429 12.61 -13.10 -7.77
CA PRO A 429 14.04 -12.98 -8.05
C PRO A 429 14.58 -14.19 -8.84
N ASP A 430 15.63 -13.99 -9.63
CA ASP A 430 16.36 -15.11 -10.24
C ASP A 430 17.05 -15.94 -9.14
N SER A 431 17.12 -17.27 -9.28
CA SER A 431 17.72 -18.14 -8.26
C SER A 431 19.23 -17.91 -8.07
N SER A 432 19.89 -17.20 -8.98
CA SER A 432 21.28 -16.75 -8.85
C SER A 432 21.44 -15.35 -8.25
N THR A 433 20.35 -14.66 -7.89
CA THR A 433 20.39 -13.34 -7.25
C THR A 433 21.11 -13.39 -5.90
N VAL A 434 22.15 -12.56 -5.79
CA VAL A 434 22.78 -12.17 -4.51
C VAL A 434 22.69 -10.66 -4.41
N THR A 435 22.06 -10.16 -3.35
CA THR A 435 21.80 -8.72 -3.18
C THR A 435 23.08 -7.93 -2.89
N SER A 436 23.00 -6.60 -2.95
CA SER A 436 24.10 -5.68 -2.64
C SER A 436 24.70 -5.84 -1.23
N VAL A 437 23.89 -6.30 -0.27
CA VAL A 437 24.32 -6.60 1.11
C VAL A 437 25.02 -7.97 1.24
N GLY A 438 24.91 -8.84 0.23
CA GLY A 438 25.48 -10.18 0.20
C GLY A 438 24.51 -11.30 0.60
N LEU A 439 23.20 -11.05 0.58
CA LEU A 439 22.16 -12.04 0.89
C LEU A 439 21.79 -12.81 -0.39
N SER A 440 22.00 -14.12 -0.39
CA SER A 440 21.72 -15.01 -1.53
C SER A 440 20.27 -15.51 -1.51
N TYR A 441 19.56 -15.38 -2.63
CA TYR A 441 18.17 -15.87 -2.73
C TYR A 441 18.11 -17.40 -2.68
N ALA A 442 19.09 -18.12 -3.24
CA ALA A 442 19.15 -19.58 -3.18
C ALA A 442 19.22 -20.10 -1.73
N ASP A 443 19.97 -19.41 -0.86
CA ASP A 443 20.12 -19.75 0.55
C ASP A 443 18.78 -19.55 1.30
N VAL A 444 18.08 -18.46 1.00
CA VAL A 444 16.76 -18.18 1.59
C VAL A 444 15.69 -19.13 1.03
N GLN A 445 15.82 -19.59 -0.22
CA GLN A 445 15.00 -20.66 -0.77
C GLN A 445 15.26 -22.01 -0.07
N GLU A 446 16.51 -22.36 0.27
CA GLU A 446 16.84 -23.55 1.06
C GLU A 446 16.15 -23.52 2.44
N LEU A 447 16.27 -22.40 3.17
CA LEU A 447 15.58 -22.21 4.44
C LEU A 447 14.05 -22.31 4.30
N LEU A 448 13.48 -21.73 3.23
CA LEU A 448 12.06 -21.82 2.94
C LEU A 448 11.63 -23.28 2.64
N GLU A 449 12.36 -24.03 1.82
CA GLU A 449 12.04 -25.43 1.49
C GLU A 449 12.12 -26.34 2.73
N LEU A 450 13.16 -26.19 3.56
CA LEU A 450 13.28 -26.90 4.83
C LEU A 450 12.10 -26.59 5.77
N SER A 451 11.73 -25.30 5.87
CA SER A 451 10.60 -24.83 6.68
C SER A 451 9.25 -25.35 6.17
N LEU A 452 9.04 -25.38 4.85
CA LEU A 452 7.83 -25.89 4.21
C LEU A 452 7.67 -27.41 4.36
N ALA A 453 8.79 -28.14 4.39
CA ALA A 453 8.83 -29.57 4.67
C ALA A 453 8.71 -29.90 6.17
N CYS A 454 8.92 -28.90 7.05
CA CYS A 454 9.12 -29.09 8.49
C CYS A 454 10.26 -30.07 8.83
N ASN A 455 11.33 -30.03 8.04
CA ASN A 455 12.56 -30.79 8.26
C ASN A 455 13.59 -29.93 8.98
N SER A 456 14.15 -30.43 10.09
CA SER A 456 15.39 -29.91 10.65
C SER A 456 16.58 -30.74 10.18
N THR A 457 17.58 -30.07 9.59
CA THR A 457 18.84 -30.68 9.15
C THR A 457 19.86 -30.68 10.29
N THR A 458 19.74 -31.66 11.18
CA THR A 458 20.80 -31.94 12.16
C THR A 458 22.00 -32.57 11.45
N ASP A 459 23.18 -31.96 11.57
CA ASP A 459 24.38 -32.31 10.80
C ASP A 459 24.82 -33.78 11.02
N THR A 460 24.66 -34.61 9.99
CA THR A 460 25.22 -35.97 9.98
C THR A 460 26.66 -35.97 9.49
N SER A 461 27.55 -35.67 10.44
CA SER A 461 28.96 -36.06 10.49
C SER A 461 29.90 -35.54 9.39
N LYS A 462 30.75 -34.60 9.80
CA LYS A 462 32.20 -34.69 9.52
C LYS A 462 32.71 -36.06 9.99
N ASP A 463 33.07 -36.95 9.07
CA ASP A 463 33.90 -38.11 9.37
C ASP A 463 35.12 -38.17 8.45
N VAL A 464 36.31 -38.18 9.04
CA VAL A 464 37.59 -38.07 8.32
C VAL A 464 38.18 -39.45 8.10
N SER A 465 37.71 -40.13 7.07
CA SER A 465 38.31 -41.40 6.62
C SER A 465 39.56 -41.15 5.77
N LEU A 466 40.71 -41.05 6.46
CA LEU A 466 42.02 -41.31 5.86
C LEU A 466 42.32 -42.81 5.94
N ASP A 467 42.08 -43.55 4.86
CA ASP A 467 43.01 -44.57 4.39
C ASP A 467 42.72 -44.94 2.92
N GLY A 468 43.67 -45.59 2.25
CA GLY A 468 43.64 -45.74 0.79
C GLY A 468 43.78 -47.16 0.24
N ASP A 469 43.99 -47.16 -1.08
CA ASP A 469 44.54 -48.22 -1.93
C ASP A 469 43.70 -49.41 -2.44
N ILE A 470 43.68 -49.45 -3.78
CA ILE A 470 43.72 -50.61 -4.67
C ILE A 470 42.40 -51.34 -5.02
N ALA A 471 42.18 -51.44 -6.33
CA ALA A 471 41.00 -52.03 -6.97
C ALA A 471 41.14 -53.53 -7.25
N THR A 472 40.01 -54.22 -7.48
CA THR A 472 39.91 -55.20 -8.58
C THR A 472 38.47 -55.56 -8.98
N THR A 473 38.24 -55.64 -10.30
CA THR A 473 37.28 -56.51 -11.03
C THR A 473 35.81 -56.67 -10.59
N VAL A 474 34.93 -56.06 -11.39
CA VAL A 474 33.67 -56.63 -11.97
C VAL A 474 33.81 -58.11 -12.43
N PRO A 475 32.73 -58.89 -12.74
CA PRO A 475 31.31 -58.52 -12.86
C PRO A 475 30.24 -59.55 -12.35
N LEU A 476 28.96 -59.23 -12.62
CA LEU A 476 27.98 -60.06 -13.38
C LEU A 476 26.79 -60.72 -12.64
N MET A 477 25.58 -60.30 -13.02
CA MET A 477 24.34 -61.10 -13.17
C MET A 477 23.68 -61.74 -11.91
N SER A 478 22.34 -61.99 -11.88
CA SER A 478 21.27 -61.61 -12.81
C SER A 478 19.86 -61.74 -12.21
N LYS A 479 18.95 -60.88 -12.71
CA LYS A 479 17.58 -61.17 -13.19
C LYS A 479 16.42 -61.54 -12.23
N ASN A 480 15.29 -60.96 -12.63
CA ASN A 480 13.91 -61.46 -12.58
C ASN A 480 13.14 -61.41 -11.25
N ASP A 481 12.16 -60.50 -11.20
CA ASP A 481 10.74 -60.78 -11.51
C ASP A 481 10.15 -62.12 -11.00
N ASN A 482 8.91 -62.18 -10.49
CA ASN A 482 7.75 -61.44 -11.00
C ASN A 482 6.59 -61.32 -9.98
N GLU A 483 5.53 -60.59 -10.36
CA GLU A 483 4.29 -60.37 -9.60
C GLU A 483 3.50 -61.65 -9.24
N GLY A 484 2.64 -61.55 -8.22
CA GLY A 484 1.69 -62.61 -7.85
C GLY A 484 0.57 -62.20 -6.89
N LYS A 485 -0.52 -61.61 -7.43
CA LYS A 485 -1.81 -61.38 -6.71
C LYS A 485 -2.33 -62.70 -6.09
N ASN A 486 -3.14 -62.74 -5.03
CA ASN A 486 -4.51 -62.19 -5.04
C ASN A 486 -5.28 -62.37 -3.69
N SER A 487 -6.47 -61.75 -3.65
CA SER A 487 -7.67 -62.11 -2.85
C SER A 487 -7.85 -61.55 -1.44
N SER A 488 -9.13 -61.40 -1.07
CA SER A 488 -9.66 -60.66 0.09
C SER A 488 -10.60 -61.52 0.93
N ASN A 489 -10.82 -61.18 2.22
CA ASN A 489 -12.20 -60.93 2.70
C ASN A 489 -12.35 -60.33 4.13
N ASN A 490 -13.20 -59.30 4.19
CA ASN A 490 -14.25 -58.99 5.20
C ASN A 490 -14.10 -59.33 6.70
N GLY A 491 -14.41 -58.32 7.54
CA GLY A 491 -14.66 -58.48 8.98
C GLY A 491 -15.32 -57.28 9.66
N LYS A 492 -16.62 -57.03 9.44
CA LYS A 492 -17.37 -55.94 10.10
C LYS A 492 -17.78 -56.28 11.55
N ARG A 493 -17.44 -55.44 12.54
CA ARG A 493 -18.38 -55.05 13.62
C ARG A 493 -17.98 -53.78 14.41
N LYS A 494 -18.99 -52.95 14.66
CA LYS A 494 -19.11 -51.82 15.62
C LYS A 494 -20.35 -52.15 16.50
N PRO A 495 -20.76 -51.37 17.52
CA PRO A 495 -20.14 -50.19 18.14
C PRO A 495 -20.01 -50.29 19.69
N GLY A 496 -19.58 -49.21 20.35
CA GLY A 496 -19.73 -49.01 21.79
C GLY A 496 -19.61 -47.53 22.17
N THR A 497 -20.69 -46.93 22.66
CA THR A 497 -20.76 -45.49 23.00
C THR A 497 -20.63 -45.29 24.52
N LYS A 498 -19.96 -44.22 24.96
CA LYS A 498 -20.21 -43.58 26.27
C LYS A 498 -19.77 -42.11 26.27
N GLN A 499 -20.13 -41.39 27.31
CA GLN A 499 -20.38 -39.93 27.27
C GLN A 499 -19.81 -39.22 28.52
N ALA A 500 -19.23 -38.04 28.28
CA ALA A 500 -18.97 -36.89 29.17
C ALA A 500 -18.39 -37.09 30.59
N SER A 501 -17.40 -36.23 30.91
CA SER A 501 -17.29 -35.61 32.24
C SER A 501 -16.57 -34.26 32.12
N GLU A 502 -17.21 -33.19 32.57
CA GLU A 502 -16.55 -32.00 33.13
C GLU A 502 -16.06 -32.38 34.56
N THR A 503 -15.33 -31.62 35.37
CA THR A 503 -14.86 -30.21 35.46
C THR A 503 -13.54 -30.27 36.33
N PRO A 504 -12.89 -29.20 36.84
CA PRO A 504 -13.12 -27.75 36.73
C PRO A 504 -11.88 -26.93 36.28
N GLU A 505 -11.99 -25.61 36.35
CA GLU A 505 -10.93 -24.62 36.14
C GLU A 505 -9.79 -24.70 37.18
N ALA A 506 -8.62 -24.22 36.79
CA ALA A 506 -7.60 -23.67 37.69
C ALA A 506 -7.10 -22.35 37.08
N SER A 507 -7.36 -21.23 37.76
CA SER A 507 -6.96 -19.90 37.31
C SER A 507 -5.48 -19.63 37.58
N ILE A 508 -4.80 -19.04 36.60
CA ILE A 508 -3.46 -18.45 36.76
C ILE A 508 -3.54 -17.04 36.16
N GLU A 509 -3.39 -16.03 37.03
CA GLU A 509 -3.20 -14.65 36.60
C GLU A 509 -1.79 -14.50 36.03
N THR A 510 -1.68 -13.89 34.85
CA THR A 510 -0.38 -13.52 34.24
C THR A 510 -0.51 -12.09 33.74
N GLU A 511 0.31 -11.18 34.28
CA GLU A 511 0.30 -9.77 33.89
C GLU A 511 0.80 -9.60 32.44
N MET A 512 -0.09 -9.20 31.52
CA MET A 512 0.32 -8.72 30.20
C MET A 512 0.59 -7.22 30.25
N ASN A 513 1.86 -6.84 30.14
CA ASN A 513 2.24 -5.47 29.79
C ASN A 513 1.96 -5.25 28.29
N THR A 514 0.91 -4.50 27.96
CA THR A 514 0.53 -4.18 26.59
C THR A 514 1.42 -3.06 26.01
N PRO A 515 2.09 -3.26 24.86
CA PRO A 515 2.56 -2.14 24.04
C PRO A 515 1.36 -1.39 23.47
N MET A 516 1.43 -0.06 23.44
CA MET A 516 0.28 0.79 23.09
C MET A 516 0.17 1.00 21.58
N ALA A 517 -0.66 0.20 20.90
CA ALA A 517 -1.07 0.46 19.53
C ALA A 517 -2.11 1.59 19.49
N THR A 518 -1.74 2.75 18.94
CA THR A 518 -2.62 3.92 18.83
C THR A 518 -3.37 3.94 17.50
N VAL A 519 -4.58 3.38 17.48
CA VAL A 519 -5.57 3.60 16.42
C VAL A 519 -6.63 4.59 16.93
N PRO A 520 -6.99 5.65 16.18
CA PRO A 520 -7.96 6.66 16.64
C PRO A 520 -9.41 6.18 16.51
N THR A 521 -9.95 5.55 17.56
CA THR A 521 -11.37 5.15 17.59
C THR A 521 -12.30 6.35 17.79
N LEU A 522 -13.10 6.68 16.77
CA LEU A 522 -14.24 7.60 16.91
C LEU A 522 -15.41 6.92 17.64
N THR A 523 -15.81 7.49 18.78
CA THR A 523 -16.94 6.99 19.57
C THR A 523 -18.28 7.52 19.04
N ASN A 524 -19.11 6.64 18.47
CA ASN A 524 -20.50 6.94 18.16
C ASN A 524 -21.41 6.68 19.39
N GLU A 525 -22.05 7.72 19.92
CA GLU A 525 -23.26 7.60 20.75
C GLU A 525 -24.45 8.31 20.09
N PRO A 526 -25.70 7.82 20.27
CA PRO A 526 -26.86 8.29 19.52
C PRO A 526 -27.49 9.57 20.11
N THR A 527 -27.43 10.67 19.36
CA THR A 527 -28.05 11.95 19.74
C THR A 527 -29.59 11.90 19.65
N ASN A 528 -30.27 12.07 20.77
CA ASN A 528 -31.75 12.14 20.80
C ASN A 528 -32.28 13.52 20.37
N THR A 529 -33.35 13.52 19.58
CA THR A 529 -34.03 14.72 19.04
C THR A 529 -34.90 15.44 20.07
N PRO A 530 -35.00 16.79 20.01
CA PRO A 530 -36.12 17.53 20.57
C PRO A 530 -36.93 18.33 19.52
N THR A 531 -38.25 18.29 19.65
CA THR A 531 -39.25 19.00 18.82
C THR A 531 -39.59 20.38 19.42
N PRO A 532 -39.97 21.43 18.64
CA PRO A 532 -39.75 22.84 19.08
C PRO A 532 -40.97 23.64 19.58
N ALA A 533 -40.67 24.85 20.10
CA ALA A 533 -41.52 26.05 20.31
C ALA A 533 -42.50 26.03 21.52
N PRO A 534 -43.10 27.16 21.98
CA PRO A 534 -43.07 28.54 21.40
C PRO A 534 -42.91 29.75 22.39
N THR A 535 -42.70 30.94 21.80
CA THR A 535 -43.10 32.32 22.24
C THR A 535 -42.63 32.95 23.58
N GLY A 536 -42.13 34.20 23.48
CA GLY A 536 -41.94 35.19 24.56
C GLY A 536 -41.45 36.54 23.97
N THR A 537 -41.70 37.68 24.63
CA THR A 537 -41.57 39.04 24.02
C THR A 537 -40.94 40.09 24.96
N GLU A 538 -40.42 41.18 24.39
CA GLU A 538 -39.98 42.46 25.00
C GLU A 538 -38.63 42.44 25.78
N GLY A 539 -37.77 43.46 25.68
CA GLY A 539 -37.79 44.64 24.78
C GLY A 539 -36.60 45.62 24.94
N GLN A 540 -36.48 46.53 23.96
CA GLN A 540 -35.95 47.93 24.01
C GLN A 540 -34.53 48.30 24.57
N SER A 541 -33.72 48.95 23.71
CA SER A 541 -32.94 50.24 23.85
C SER A 541 -32.12 50.55 25.13
N GLU A 542 -31.04 51.36 25.19
CA GLU A 542 -30.25 52.26 24.30
C GLU A 542 -28.85 52.48 24.98
N GLU A 543 -27.82 53.21 24.56
CA GLU A 543 -27.45 54.12 23.43
C GLU A 543 -25.90 54.10 23.26
N THR A 544 -25.34 54.67 22.19
CA THR A 544 -23.86 54.84 21.99
C THR A 544 -23.39 56.22 22.48
N PRO A 545 -22.19 56.34 23.11
CA PRO A 545 -21.30 57.44 22.67
C PRO A 545 -19.78 57.14 22.66
N VAL A 546 -19.11 57.92 21.81
CA VAL A 546 -17.65 58.11 21.59
C VAL A 546 -17.52 59.62 21.25
N PRO A 547 -16.42 60.39 21.51
CA PRO A 547 -15.04 60.02 21.90
C PRO A 547 -14.47 60.83 23.11
N THR A 548 -13.18 60.63 23.45
CA THR A 548 -12.20 61.74 23.56
C THR A 548 -10.74 61.25 23.58
N SER A 549 -9.80 62.16 23.30
CA SER A 549 -8.33 61.98 23.38
C SER A 549 -7.71 63.28 23.90
N PRO A 550 -6.56 63.23 24.60
CA PRO A 550 -5.65 64.38 24.58
C PRO A 550 -4.15 64.05 24.46
N GLU A 551 -3.52 64.76 23.51
CA GLU A 551 -2.17 65.36 23.55
C GLU A 551 -0.87 64.51 23.60
N GLN A 552 0.26 65.22 23.50
CA GLN A 552 1.53 64.73 22.95
C GLN A 552 2.75 65.09 23.82
N GLN A 553 3.84 64.35 23.60
CA GLN A 553 5.26 64.81 23.67
C GLN A 553 5.87 65.18 25.05
N PRO A 554 7.21 65.34 25.14
CA PRO A 554 8.28 65.03 24.18
C PRO A 554 9.39 64.07 24.71
N SER A 555 10.23 63.57 23.77
CA SER A 555 11.70 63.25 23.88
C SER A 555 12.31 62.76 25.22
N THR A 556 13.18 61.74 25.27
CA THR A 556 14.38 61.49 24.44
C THR A 556 14.78 60.00 24.41
N ASP A 557 15.74 59.69 23.53
CA ASP A 557 16.49 58.42 23.36
C ASP A 557 15.72 57.21 22.78
#